data_AF-A0AAU8ZP29-F1
#
_entry.id   AF-A0AAU8ZP29-F1
#
_cell.length_a   1.000
_cell.length_b   1.000
_cell.length_c   1.000
_cell.angle_alpha   90.00
_cell.angle_beta   90.00
_cell.angle_gamma   90.00
#
_symmetry.space_group_name_H-M   'P 1'
#
loop_
_entity.id
_entity.type
_entity.pdbx_description
1 polymer ?
#
loop_
_entity_poly.entity_id
_entity_poly.type
_entity_poly.pdbx_seq_one_letter_code
_entity_poly.pdbx_strand_id
1 'polypeptide(L)'
;MPDPEITAFFTKHQVSKKCPEFSRLQWLSDAAGRAKQLSLTTHPFAFTHPRARRNPYGKASAVLAEVKKKNDGFLRSGNVVVPPDAEGNAAALEIYTFLMLKMQDGKTLLTHLCEESEPAKRILGNKYYRKLRAGFLQIFSGEEIPATNSKIKQVFFPVPDKECNAGYHLLSVLTPSGLLFELSRRVGISGIFPNHFVVIHIGGSKPQNISALNMQNKGKACLLLSVPPGAVTAGGHYCVH
;
A
#
# COMPACT_ATOMS: atom_id res chain seq x y z
N MET A 1 0.63 -24.97 -18.17
CA MET A 1 0.07 -25.36 -16.86
C MET A 1 -0.48 -24.12 -16.17
N PRO A 2 -1.50 -24.22 -15.30
CA PRO A 2 -1.93 -23.10 -14.48
C PRO A 2 -0.78 -22.67 -13.55
N ASP A 3 -0.64 -21.36 -13.33
CA ASP A 3 0.38 -20.83 -12.45
C ASP A 3 0.17 -21.36 -11.01
N PRO A 4 1.22 -21.85 -10.32
CA PRO A 4 1.09 -22.42 -8.98
C PRO A 4 0.46 -21.47 -7.96
N GLU A 5 0.79 -20.17 -8.02
CA GLU A 5 0.28 -19.16 -7.10
C GLU A 5 -1.21 -18.90 -7.32
N ILE A 6 -1.65 -18.91 -8.58
CA ILE A 6 -3.07 -18.81 -8.94
C ILE A 6 -3.84 -20.01 -8.40
N THR A 7 -3.26 -21.21 -8.56
CA THR A 7 -3.87 -22.45 -8.06
C THR A 7 -3.98 -22.41 -6.54
N ALA A 8 -2.89 -22.09 -5.84
CA ALA A 8 -2.86 -21.98 -4.39
C ALA A 8 -3.87 -20.93 -3.85
N PHE A 9 -3.98 -19.78 -4.51
CA PHE A 9 -4.95 -18.74 -4.17
C PHE A 9 -6.38 -19.28 -4.19
N PHE A 10 -6.79 -19.92 -5.30
CA PHE A 10 -8.16 -20.42 -5.44
C PHE A 10 -8.45 -21.62 -4.54
N THR A 11 -7.48 -22.52 -4.34
CA THR A 11 -7.61 -23.62 -3.36
C THR A 11 -7.84 -23.08 -1.96
N LYS A 12 -7.04 -22.11 -1.51
CA LYS A 12 -7.21 -21.48 -0.19
C LYS A 12 -8.55 -20.75 -0.08
N HIS A 13 -8.97 -20.07 -1.15
CA HIS A 13 -10.23 -19.35 -1.18
C HIS A 13 -11.44 -20.28 -1.03
N GLN A 14 -11.44 -21.41 -1.76
CA GLN A 14 -12.52 -22.40 -1.70
C GLN A 14 -12.65 -23.01 -0.30
N VAL A 15 -11.52 -23.39 0.32
CA VAL A 15 -11.50 -23.91 1.69
C VAL A 15 -12.03 -22.88 2.69
N SER A 16 -11.60 -21.62 2.58
CA SER A 16 -12.02 -20.55 3.49
C SER A 16 -13.52 -20.23 3.41
N LYS A 17 -14.16 -20.42 2.25
CA LYS A 17 -15.56 -20.06 2.02
C LYS A 17 -16.54 -21.22 2.23
N LYS A 18 -16.06 -22.45 2.49
CA LYS A 18 -16.90 -23.66 2.63
C LYS A 18 -17.91 -23.82 1.49
N CYS A 19 -17.53 -23.45 0.27
CA CYS A 19 -18.44 -23.41 -0.87
C CYS A 19 -18.21 -24.65 -1.76
N PRO A 20 -19.17 -25.60 -1.82
CA PRO A 20 -19.03 -26.79 -2.66
C PRO A 20 -19.08 -26.48 -4.16
N GLU A 21 -19.76 -25.40 -4.57
CA GLU A 21 -19.90 -24.96 -5.97
C GLU A 21 -19.04 -23.72 -6.29
N PHE A 22 -17.73 -23.80 -6.10
CA PHE A 22 -16.83 -22.68 -6.42
C PHE A 22 -16.63 -22.54 -7.95
N SER A 23 -17.18 -21.47 -8.54
CA SER A 23 -16.88 -21.07 -9.92
C SER A 23 -15.81 -19.99 -9.98
N ARG A 24 -14.64 -20.35 -10.53
CA ARG A 24 -13.54 -19.40 -10.78
C ARG A 24 -13.97 -18.21 -11.63
N LEU A 25 -14.74 -18.46 -12.68
CA LEU A 25 -15.20 -17.39 -13.59
C LEU A 25 -16.16 -16.43 -12.88
N GLN A 26 -17.07 -16.96 -12.06
CA GLN A 26 -17.98 -16.13 -11.27
C GLN A 26 -17.18 -15.24 -10.30
N TRP A 27 -16.22 -15.83 -9.58
CA TRP A 27 -15.36 -15.06 -8.69
C TRP A 27 -14.59 -13.96 -9.42
N LEU A 28 -14.00 -14.26 -10.58
CA LEU A 28 -13.27 -13.28 -11.39
C LEU A 28 -14.17 -12.13 -11.83
N SER A 29 -15.40 -12.43 -12.27
CA SER A 29 -16.39 -11.41 -12.65
C SER A 29 -16.76 -10.52 -11.47
N ASP A 30 -17.05 -11.11 -10.31
CA ASP A 30 -17.44 -10.39 -9.10
C ASP A 30 -16.28 -9.57 -8.53
N ALA A 31 -15.06 -10.10 -8.55
CA ALA A 31 -13.85 -9.40 -8.14
C ALA A 31 -13.55 -8.23 -9.07
N ALA A 32 -13.63 -8.41 -10.39
CA ALA A 32 -13.42 -7.34 -11.36
C ALA A 32 -14.44 -6.20 -11.18
N GLY A 33 -15.70 -6.50 -10.89
CA GLY A 33 -16.74 -5.49 -10.61
C GLY A 33 -16.53 -4.71 -9.30
N ARG A 34 -15.82 -5.31 -8.33
CA ARG A 34 -15.53 -4.71 -7.01
C ARG A 34 -14.16 -4.03 -6.93
N ALA A 35 -13.27 -4.21 -7.91
CA ALA A 35 -11.91 -3.66 -7.86
C ALA A 35 -11.87 -2.15 -7.63
N LYS A 36 -12.82 -1.39 -8.19
CA LYS A 36 -13.00 0.07 -7.96
C LYS A 36 -13.22 0.49 -6.50
N GLN A 37 -13.53 -0.47 -5.62
CA GLN A 37 -13.68 -0.19 -4.18
C GLN A 37 -12.32 -0.02 -3.47
N LEU A 38 -11.24 -0.42 -4.14
CA LEU A 38 -9.85 -0.20 -3.77
C LEU A 38 -9.23 0.90 -4.62
N SER A 39 -8.18 1.52 -4.09
CA SER A 39 -7.30 2.42 -4.82
C SER A 39 -5.87 1.99 -4.55
N LEU A 40 -5.09 1.78 -5.61
CA LEU A 40 -3.66 1.49 -5.51
C LEU A 40 -2.91 2.75 -5.06
N THR A 41 -1.98 2.63 -4.13
CA THR A 41 -1.29 3.77 -3.52
C THR A 41 0.08 3.38 -3.00
N THR A 42 1.06 4.27 -3.07
CA THR A 42 2.33 4.12 -2.34
C THR A 42 2.31 4.86 -1.00
N HIS A 43 1.39 5.81 -0.84
CA HIS A 43 1.30 6.67 0.35
C HIS A 43 -0.16 6.76 0.85
N PRO A 44 -0.69 5.69 1.48
CA PRO A 44 -2.07 5.66 1.96
C PRO A 44 -2.35 6.74 3.03
N PHE A 45 -3.43 7.51 2.86
CA PHE A 45 -3.80 8.57 3.81
C PHE A 45 -4.32 8.02 5.14
N ALA A 46 -4.78 6.77 5.16
CA ALA A 46 -5.35 6.14 6.34
C ALA A 46 -4.34 5.96 7.48
N PHE A 47 -3.04 6.02 7.17
CA PHE A 47 -1.95 6.00 8.14
C PHE A 47 -1.88 7.27 8.99
N THR A 48 -2.34 8.40 8.46
CA THR A 48 -2.47 9.63 9.24
C THR A 48 -3.74 9.61 10.06
N HIS A 49 -4.88 9.28 9.42
CA HIS A 49 -6.15 9.14 10.10
C HIS A 49 -7.09 8.20 9.32
N PRO A 50 -7.68 7.14 9.93
CA PRO A 50 -8.50 6.16 9.21
C PRO A 50 -9.73 6.76 8.50
N ARG A 51 -10.26 7.88 9.03
CA ARG A 51 -11.40 8.63 8.45
C ARG A 51 -11.00 9.75 7.47
N ALA A 52 -9.75 9.81 7.00
CA ALA A 52 -9.32 10.83 6.04
C ALA A 52 -9.82 10.58 4.60
N ARG A 53 -10.43 9.41 4.33
CA ARG A 53 -10.92 9.03 2.99
C ARG A 53 -11.91 10.01 2.38
N ARG A 54 -12.83 10.57 3.18
CA ARG A 54 -13.89 11.46 2.70
C ARG A 54 -13.97 12.72 3.53
N ASN A 55 -14.26 13.83 2.87
CA ASN A 55 -14.72 15.08 3.46
C ASN A 55 -16.04 15.50 2.75
N PRO A 56 -16.70 16.59 3.16
CA PRO A 56 -17.92 17.07 2.49
C PRO A 56 -17.76 17.45 1.01
N TYR A 57 -16.52 17.70 0.56
CA TYR A 57 -16.20 18.19 -0.78
C TYR A 57 -15.65 17.11 -1.72
N GLY A 58 -15.46 15.87 -1.24
CA GLY A 58 -14.94 14.78 -2.05
C GLY A 58 -14.17 13.71 -1.28
N LYS A 59 -13.42 12.92 -2.05
CA LYS A 59 -12.55 11.83 -1.56
C LYS A 59 -11.11 12.29 -1.57
N ALA A 60 -10.35 11.97 -0.53
CA ALA A 60 -8.90 12.17 -0.56
C ALA A 60 -8.29 11.29 -1.68
N SER A 61 -7.40 11.89 -2.47
CA SER A 61 -6.79 11.22 -3.60
C SER A 61 -5.79 10.17 -3.14
N ALA A 62 -5.84 9.00 -3.78
CA ALA A 62 -4.79 8.00 -3.64
C ALA A 62 -3.54 8.49 -4.40
N VAL A 63 -2.36 8.27 -3.82
CA VAL A 63 -1.10 8.74 -4.39
C VAL A 63 -0.26 7.55 -4.82
N LEU A 64 -0.06 7.40 -6.14
CA LEU A 64 0.88 6.46 -6.71
C LEU A 64 2.13 7.21 -7.16
N ALA A 65 3.09 7.35 -6.25
CA ALA A 65 4.31 8.11 -6.51
C ALA A 65 5.26 7.39 -7.49
N GLU A 66 5.45 7.96 -8.67
CA GLU A 66 6.44 7.52 -9.66
C GLU A 66 7.68 8.41 -9.61
N VAL A 67 8.59 8.08 -8.71
CA VAL A 67 9.80 8.87 -8.47
C VAL A 67 11.00 8.15 -9.06
N LYS A 68 11.75 8.84 -9.94
CA LYS A 68 12.99 8.29 -10.51
C LYS A 68 14.05 8.11 -9.41
N LYS A 69 14.69 6.94 -9.40
CA LYS A 69 15.83 6.64 -8.52
C LYS A 69 16.93 7.68 -8.74
N LYS A 70 17.46 8.23 -7.65
CA LYS A 70 18.65 9.09 -7.67
C LYS A 70 19.54 8.75 -6.49
N ASN A 71 20.83 8.54 -6.74
CA ASN A 71 21.81 8.27 -5.68
C ASN A 71 22.28 9.60 -5.07
N ASP A 72 21.39 10.28 -4.35
CA ASP A 72 21.59 11.60 -3.75
C ASP A 72 21.80 11.56 -2.23
N GLY A 73 22.03 10.38 -1.67
CA GLY A 73 22.22 10.18 -0.22
C GLY A 73 20.92 10.09 0.58
N PHE A 74 19.75 10.25 -0.06
CA PHE A 74 18.46 10.13 0.62
C PHE A 74 17.83 8.74 0.47
N LEU A 75 17.21 8.26 1.55
CA LEU A 75 16.29 7.12 1.51
C LEU A 75 14.85 7.63 1.31
N ARG A 76 14.31 7.45 0.11
CA ARG A 76 12.98 7.95 -0.28
C ARG A 76 12.29 7.00 -1.27
N SER A 77 10.99 7.23 -1.47
CA SER A 77 10.22 6.56 -2.52
C SER A 77 10.94 6.74 -3.87
N GLY A 78 11.10 5.65 -4.64
CA GLY A 78 11.91 5.60 -5.86
C GLY A 78 13.33 5.04 -5.68
N ASN A 79 13.89 5.08 -4.46
CA ASN A 79 15.22 4.53 -4.18
C ASN A 79 15.19 3.07 -3.69
N VAL A 80 14.01 2.53 -3.38
CA VAL A 80 13.80 1.15 -2.97
C VAL A 80 12.67 0.54 -3.77
N VAL A 81 12.88 -0.68 -4.27
CA VAL A 81 11.83 -1.45 -4.95
C VAL A 81 10.96 -2.10 -3.88
N VAL A 82 9.75 -1.57 -3.72
CA VAL A 82 8.73 -2.08 -2.81
C VAL A 82 7.40 -2.22 -3.55
N PRO A 83 6.56 -3.20 -3.21
CA PRO A 83 5.23 -3.28 -3.81
C PRO A 83 4.40 -2.03 -3.44
N PRO A 84 3.53 -1.54 -4.35
CA PRO A 84 2.50 -0.58 -3.97
C PRO A 84 1.54 -1.22 -2.97
N ASP A 85 0.87 -0.39 -2.18
CA ASP A 85 -0.19 -0.78 -1.26
C ASP A 85 -1.57 -0.56 -1.91
N ALA A 86 -2.63 -0.98 -1.22
CA ALA A 86 -4.00 -0.67 -1.61
C ALA A 86 -4.83 -0.25 -0.39
N GLU A 87 -5.61 0.81 -0.55
CA GLU A 87 -6.54 1.31 0.46
C GLU A 87 -7.98 1.29 -0.08
N GLY A 88 -8.97 1.07 0.78
CA GLY A 88 -10.36 1.01 0.36
C GLY A 88 -11.23 0.14 1.24
N ASN A 89 -12.24 -0.51 0.65
CA ASN A 89 -13.10 -1.43 1.38
C ASN A 89 -12.30 -2.68 1.81
N ALA A 90 -12.27 -2.98 3.11
CA ALA A 90 -11.58 -4.15 3.65
C ALA A 90 -12.08 -5.48 3.04
N ALA A 91 -13.38 -5.56 2.70
CA ALA A 91 -13.99 -6.72 2.05
C ALA A 91 -13.61 -6.91 0.58
N ALA A 92 -12.75 -6.03 0.05
CA ALA A 92 -12.21 -6.13 -1.30
C ALA A 92 -10.68 -6.39 -1.31
N LEU A 93 -10.01 -6.41 -0.16
CA LEU A 93 -8.54 -6.56 -0.07
C LEU A 93 -8.02 -7.90 -0.62
N GLU A 94 -8.87 -8.91 -0.73
CA GLU A 94 -8.54 -10.17 -1.41
C GLU A 94 -8.26 -9.96 -2.91
N ILE A 95 -8.85 -8.93 -3.52
CA ILE A 95 -8.60 -8.54 -4.91
C ILE A 95 -7.16 -8.04 -5.06
N TYR A 96 -6.71 -7.16 -4.15
CA TYR A 96 -5.29 -6.74 -4.14
C TYR A 96 -4.36 -7.94 -3.96
N THR A 97 -4.71 -8.86 -3.05
CA THR A 97 -3.90 -10.08 -2.82
C THR A 97 -3.79 -10.91 -4.10
N PHE A 98 -4.89 -11.08 -4.84
CA PHE A 98 -4.91 -11.75 -6.15
C PHE A 98 -4.08 -11.03 -7.21
N LEU A 99 -4.21 -9.70 -7.31
CA LEU A 99 -3.47 -8.88 -8.28
C LEU A 99 -1.97 -8.83 -8.01
N MET A 100 -1.56 -9.01 -6.75
CA MET A 100 -0.15 -8.99 -6.33
C MET A 100 0.52 -10.37 -6.30
N LEU A 101 -0.19 -11.44 -6.69
CA LEU A 101 0.44 -12.75 -6.89
C LEU A 101 1.58 -12.61 -7.90
N LYS A 102 2.75 -13.16 -7.55
CA LYS A 102 3.90 -13.21 -8.44
C LYS A 102 3.79 -14.45 -9.33
N MET A 103 3.88 -14.25 -10.64
CA MET A 103 3.89 -15.36 -11.59
C MET A 103 5.29 -15.98 -11.66
N GLN A 104 5.44 -17.06 -12.42
CA GLN A 104 6.71 -17.77 -12.60
C GLN A 104 7.88 -16.89 -13.09
N ASP A 105 7.60 -15.79 -13.79
CA ASP A 105 8.61 -14.83 -14.27
C ASP A 105 8.97 -13.75 -13.21
N GLY A 106 8.38 -13.82 -12.02
CA GLY A 106 8.56 -12.87 -10.93
C GLY A 106 7.74 -11.59 -11.03
N LYS A 107 7.04 -11.33 -12.14
CA LYS A 107 6.14 -10.18 -12.30
C LYS A 107 4.81 -10.45 -11.58
N THR A 108 4.14 -9.38 -11.16
CA THR A 108 2.80 -9.52 -10.56
C THR A 108 1.74 -9.74 -11.63
N LEU A 109 0.63 -10.39 -11.26
CA LEU A 109 -0.53 -10.48 -12.15
C LEU A 109 -0.99 -9.08 -12.61
N LEU A 110 -0.99 -8.07 -11.73
CA LEU A 110 -1.29 -6.70 -12.09
C LEU A 110 -0.40 -6.16 -13.21
N THR A 111 0.91 -6.43 -13.15
CA THR A 111 1.87 -6.03 -14.19
C THR A 111 1.50 -6.67 -15.53
N HIS A 112 1.21 -7.97 -15.52
CA HIS A 112 0.76 -8.68 -16.72
C HIS A 112 -0.58 -8.19 -17.29
N LEU A 113 -1.49 -7.73 -16.42
CA LEU A 113 -2.72 -7.08 -16.87
C LEU A 113 -2.43 -5.75 -17.55
N CYS A 114 -1.52 -4.94 -16.99
CA CYS A 114 -1.10 -3.69 -17.64
C CYS A 114 -0.44 -3.95 -19.00
N GLU A 115 0.47 -4.93 -19.08
CA GLU A 115 1.22 -5.30 -20.29
C GLU A 115 0.43 -6.13 -21.33
N GLU A 116 -0.79 -6.54 -21.01
CA GLU A 116 -1.61 -7.41 -21.86
C GLU A 116 -0.94 -8.73 -22.27
N SER A 117 -0.20 -9.33 -21.34
CA SER A 117 0.62 -10.51 -21.60
C SER A 117 -0.19 -11.80 -21.77
N GLU A 118 0.39 -12.80 -22.45
CA GLU A 118 -0.21 -14.13 -22.61
C GLU A 118 -0.50 -14.85 -21.27
N PRO A 119 0.36 -14.78 -20.23
CA PRO A 119 0.00 -15.23 -18.88
C PRO A 119 -1.33 -14.65 -18.37
N ALA A 120 -1.55 -13.33 -18.49
CA ALA A 120 -2.79 -12.69 -18.04
C ALA A 120 -4.02 -13.17 -18.82
N LYS A 121 -3.91 -13.29 -20.16
CA LYS A 121 -5.00 -13.80 -21.02
C LYS A 121 -5.38 -15.22 -20.67
N ARG A 122 -4.39 -16.08 -20.38
CA ARG A 122 -4.60 -17.46 -19.94
C ARG A 122 -5.26 -17.55 -18.57
N ILE A 123 -4.89 -16.67 -17.63
CA ILE A 123 -5.42 -16.65 -16.26
C ILE A 123 -6.87 -16.14 -16.21
N LEU A 124 -7.19 -15.09 -16.97
CA LEU A 124 -8.55 -14.53 -16.99
C LEU A 124 -9.47 -15.20 -18.03
N GLY A 125 -8.90 -15.92 -18.99
CA GLY A 125 -9.61 -16.55 -20.09
C GLY A 125 -9.84 -15.60 -21.26
N ASN A 126 -9.46 -16.04 -22.47
CA ASN A 126 -9.49 -15.23 -23.70
C ASN A 126 -10.87 -14.62 -23.99
N LYS A 127 -11.95 -15.37 -23.77
CA LYS A 127 -13.33 -14.95 -24.09
C LYS A 127 -13.78 -13.71 -23.32
N TYR A 128 -13.38 -13.57 -22.06
CA TYR A 128 -13.83 -12.49 -21.16
C TYR A 128 -12.71 -11.51 -20.78
N TYR A 129 -11.52 -11.70 -21.35
CA TYR A 129 -10.30 -11.00 -20.97
C TYR A 129 -10.48 -9.48 -20.92
N ARG A 130 -10.98 -8.88 -22.00
CA ARG A 130 -11.13 -7.42 -22.10
C ARG A 130 -12.02 -6.86 -20.98
N LYS A 131 -13.15 -7.51 -20.69
CA LYS A 131 -14.09 -7.08 -19.65
C LYS A 131 -13.50 -7.23 -18.26
N LEU A 132 -12.89 -8.38 -17.97
CA LEU A 132 -12.29 -8.65 -16.67
C LEU A 132 -11.10 -7.73 -16.39
N ARG A 133 -10.21 -7.57 -17.38
CA ARG A 133 -9.08 -6.64 -17.32
C ARG A 133 -9.56 -5.22 -17.04
N ALA A 134 -10.50 -4.72 -17.82
CA ALA A 134 -11.05 -3.38 -17.64
C ALA A 134 -11.64 -3.19 -16.23
N GLY A 135 -12.30 -4.20 -15.67
CA GLY A 135 -12.78 -4.18 -14.29
C GLY A 135 -11.64 -4.12 -13.26
N PHE A 136 -10.66 -5.03 -13.34
CA PHE A 136 -9.53 -5.04 -12.42
C PHE A 136 -8.69 -3.76 -12.45
N LEU A 137 -8.49 -3.17 -13.63
CA LEU A 137 -7.72 -1.93 -13.78
C LEU A 137 -8.43 -0.69 -13.20
N GLN A 138 -9.71 -0.79 -12.80
CA GLN A 138 -10.37 0.28 -12.04
C GLN A 138 -9.75 0.51 -10.66
N ILE A 139 -8.84 -0.36 -10.19
CA ILE A 139 -8.04 -0.11 -8.99
C ILE A 139 -7.11 1.12 -9.14
N PHE A 140 -6.80 1.53 -10.38
CA PHE A 140 -6.07 2.76 -10.68
C PHE A 140 -6.98 3.98 -10.79
N SER A 141 -8.31 3.82 -10.79
CA SER A 141 -9.23 4.93 -10.96
C SER A 141 -9.13 5.90 -9.78
N GLY A 142 -8.91 7.18 -10.10
CA GLY A 142 -8.85 8.30 -9.17
C GLY A 142 -9.57 9.51 -9.74
N GLU A 143 -9.79 10.51 -8.89
CA GLU A 143 -10.28 11.83 -9.33
C GLU A 143 -9.18 12.57 -10.10
N GLU A 144 -9.54 13.31 -11.15
CA GLU A 144 -8.57 14.09 -11.95
C GLU A 144 -7.91 15.20 -11.12
N ILE A 145 -8.67 15.81 -10.20
CA ILE A 145 -8.18 16.88 -9.34
C ILE A 145 -7.73 16.28 -8.00
N PRO A 146 -6.44 16.45 -7.61
CA PRO A 146 -5.96 16.00 -6.32
C PRO A 146 -6.68 16.70 -5.17
N ALA A 147 -7.25 15.92 -4.25
CA ALA A 147 -7.94 16.40 -3.07
C ALA A 147 -7.30 15.84 -1.80
N THR A 148 -7.21 16.69 -0.77
CA THR A 148 -6.70 16.33 0.57
C THR A 148 -7.83 16.39 1.62
N ASN A 149 -7.52 16.10 2.88
CA ASN A 149 -8.46 16.08 3.99
C ASN A 149 -7.87 16.82 5.19
N SER A 150 -8.71 17.53 5.97
CA SER A 150 -8.29 18.22 7.19
C SER A 150 -7.72 17.29 8.27
N LYS A 151 -7.97 15.98 8.17
CA LYS A 151 -7.40 14.96 9.06
C LYS A 151 -6.04 14.46 8.61
N ILE A 152 -5.56 14.89 7.43
CA ILE A 152 -4.19 14.65 6.98
C ILE A 152 -3.33 15.79 7.54
N LYS A 153 -2.11 15.48 7.98
CA LYS A 153 -1.18 16.49 8.49
C LYS A 153 -0.78 17.41 7.33
N GLN A 154 -1.00 18.71 7.52
CA GLN A 154 -0.67 19.74 6.55
C GLN A 154 0.32 20.72 7.16
N VAL A 155 1.39 21.04 6.43
CA VAL A 155 2.49 21.88 6.91
C VAL A 155 2.80 22.94 5.87
N PHE A 156 2.92 24.20 6.30
CA PHE A 156 3.45 25.27 5.45
C PHE A 156 4.97 25.16 5.34
N PHE A 157 5.47 25.15 4.11
CA PHE A 157 6.89 25.15 3.83
C PHE A 157 7.29 26.46 3.14
N PRO A 158 8.20 27.25 3.71
CA PRO A 158 8.60 28.53 3.13
C PRO A 158 9.34 28.33 1.81
N VAL A 159 9.03 29.16 0.82
CA VAL A 159 9.73 29.22 -0.46
C VAL A 159 10.15 30.67 -0.74
N PRO A 160 11.38 30.89 -1.22
CA PRO A 160 11.82 32.23 -1.59
C PRO A 160 10.99 32.72 -2.78
N ASP A 161 10.39 33.89 -2.65
CA ASP A 161 9.82 34.61 -3.79
C ASP A 161 10.88 35.55 -4.41
N LYS A 162 10.69 35.87 -5.69
CA LYS A 162 11.59 36.75 -6.47
C LYS A 162 11.67 38.18 -5.92
N GLU A 163 10.72 38.59 -5.07
CA GLU A 163 10.58 39.98 -4.59
C GLU A 163 10.71 40.12 -3.05
N CYS A 164 11.48 39.26 -2.38
CA CYS A 164 11.72 39.32 -0.92
C CYS A 164 10.47 39.12 -0.03
N ASN A 165 9.35 38.65 -0.59
CA ASN A 165 8.21 38.15 0.18
C ASN A 165 8.42 36.67 0.53
N ALA A 166 8.05 36.27 1.75
CA ALA A 166 8.04 34.86 2.13
C ALA A 166 6.81 34.17 1.50
N GLY A 167 7.02 33.47 0.39
CA GLY A 167 6.02 32.56 -0.16
C GLY A 167 5.93 31.27 0.66
N TYR A 168 4.81 30.55 0.57
CA TYR A 168 4.65 29.25 1.23
C TYR A 168 3.96 28.25 0.32
N HIS A 169 4.40 27.00 0.37
CA HIS A 169 3.66 25.85 -0.14
C HIS A 169 2.98 25.12 1.02
N LEU A 170 1.71 24.75 0.86
CA LEU A 170 1.03 23.86 1.79
C LEU A 170 1.27 22.40 1.38
N LEU A 171 1.94 21.64 2.21
CA LEU A 171 2.28 20.24 1.95
C LEU A 171 1.38 19.30 2.76
N SER A 172 0.70 18.37 2.08
CA SER A 172 0.03 17.24 2.75
C SER A 172 1.01 16.09 2.91
N VAL A 173 1.32 15.72 4.16
CA VAL A 173 2.33 14.69 4.47
C VAL A 173 1.66 13.33 4.62
N LEU A 174 2.10 12.37 3.81
CA LEU A 174 1.58 10.99 3.79
C LEU A 174 2.69 9.98 4.10
N THR A 175 2.31 8.80 4.59
CA THR A 175 3.25 7.76 5.02
C THR A 175 3.56 6.80 3.86
N PRO A 176 4.84 6.61 3.48
CA PRO A 176 5.23 5.63 2.46
C PRO A 176 5.15 4.20 3.02
N SER A 177 4.00 3.54 2.88
CA SER A 177 3.74 2.26 3.55
C SER A 177 4.67 1.14 3.08
N GLY A 178 5.00 1.09 1.79
CA GLY A 178 5.95 0.10 1.25
C GLY A 178 7.34 0.19 1.89
N LEU A 179 7.87 1.41 2.09
CA LEU A 179 9.15 1.61 2.76
C LEU A 179 9.07 1.24 4.25
N LEU A 180 7.98 1.64 4.91
CA LEU A 180 7.77 1.38 6.33
C LEU A 180 7.77 -0.13 6.64
N PHE A 181 7.04 -0.93 5.85
CA PHE A 181 6.99 -2.37 6.07
C PHE A 181 8.22 -3.10 5.54
N GLU A 182 8.90 -2.59 4.51
CA GLU A 182 10.19 -3.15 4.10
C GLU A 182 11.25 -2.98 5.17
N LEU A 183 11.26 -1.83 5.88
CA LEU A 183 12.10 -1.65 7.07
C LEU A 183 11.76 -2.68 8.15
N SER A 184 10.47 -2.83 8.50
CA SER A 184 10.01 -3.84 9.46
C SER A 184 10.42 -5.25 9.07
N ARG A 185 10.32 -5.61 7.79
CA ARG A 185 10.72 -6.93 7.30
C ARG A 185 12.22 -7.16 7.47
N ARG A 186 13.06 -6.18 7.11
CA ARG A 186 14.52 -6.31 7.22
C ARG A 186 15.00 -6.39 8.67
N VAL A 187 14.47 -5.54 9.53
CA VAL A 187 14.92 -5.43 10.93
C VAL A 187 14.25 -6.50 11.80
N GLY A 188 12.95 -6.75 11.61
CA GLY A 188 12.15 -7.66 12.43
C GLY A 188 12.50 -9.15 12.26
N ILE A 189 13.08 -9.55 11.13
CA ILE A 189 13.55 -10.93 10.90
C ILE A 189 14.85 -11.21 11.66
N SER A 190 15.67 -10.18 11.87
CA SER A 190 17.07 -10.41 12.19
C SER A 190 17.38 -10.68 13.67
N GLY A 191 16.60 -10.18 14.63
CA GLY A 191 17.00 -10.26 16.05
C GLY A 191 18.36 -9.59 16.36
N ILE A 192 18.95 -8.90 15.37
CA ILE A 192 20.29 -8.30 15.41
C ILE A 192 20.28 -6.98 16.19
N PHE A 193 19.13 -6.30 16.25
CA PHE A 193 19.00 -4.98 16.87
C PHE A 193 17.96 -4.95 18.01
N PRO A 194 18.03 -5.83 19.01
CA PRO A 194 17.20 -5.66 20.20
C PRO A 194 17.53 -4.27 20.76
N ASN A 195 16.50 -3.45 21.00
CA ASN A 195 16.58 -2.10 21.60
C ASN A 195 16.90 -0.89 20.68
N HIS A 196 16.97 -1.05 19.35
CA HIS A 196 17.19 0.08 18.42
C HIS A 196 15.96 0.46 17.58
N PHE A 197 14.80 -0.12 17.86
CA PHE A 197 13.57 0.17 17.15
C PHE A 197 12.37 0.25 18.09
N VAL A 198 11.36 0.98 17.66
CA VAL A 198 10.05 1.08 18.31
C VAL A 198 9.00 0.47 17.41
N VAL A 199 8.10 -0.32 17.99
CA VAL A 199 6.94 -0.84 17.27
C VAL A 199 5.75 0.10 17.48
N ILE A 200 5.21 0.62 16.38
CA ILE A 200 3.97 1.39 16.36
C ILE A 200 2.81 0.52 15.87
N HIS A 201 1.61 0.81 16.38
CA HIS A 201 0.38 0.13 15.99
C HIS A 201 -0.52 1.07 15.16
N ILE A 202 -0.93 0.63 13.99
CA ILE A 202 -1.70 1.41 13.01
C ILE A 202 -3.04 0.74 12.75
N GLY A 203 -4.12 1.47 13.04
CA GLY A 203 -5.51 1.00 12.84
C GLY A 203 -6.19 0.38 14.06
N GLY A 204 -5.55 0.42 15.24
CA GLY A 204 -6.13 -0.02 16.51
C GLY A 204 -6.64 -1.47 16.43
N SER A 205 -7.89 -1.70 16.82
CA SER A 205 -8.52 -3.04 16.80
C SER A 205 -8.93 -3.53 15.41
N LYS A 206 -8.83 -2.70 14.35
CA LYS A 206 -9.25 -3.04 12.98
C LYS A 206 -8.19 -2.63 11.94
N PRO A 207 -6.97 -3.20 11.97
CA PRO A 207 -5.87 -2.85 11.07
C PRO A 207 -6.18 -3.07 9.58
N GLN A 208 -7.13 -3.95 9.26
CA GLN A 208 -7.62 -4.21 7.90
C GLN A 208 -8.34 -3.02 7.25
N ASN A 209 -8.76 -2.02 8.03
CA ASN A 209 -9.40 -0.82 7.50
C ASN A 209 -8.41 0.27 7.07
N ILE A 210 -7.10 0.02 7.20
CA ILE A 210 -6.06 0.99 6.86
C ILE A 210 -5.57 0.77 5.43
N SER A 211 -4.95 -0.39 5.19
CA SER A 211 -4.44 -0.78 3.88
C SER A 211 -4.13 -2.27 3.82
N ALA A 212 -3.88 -2.78 2.62
CA ALA A 212 -3.52 -4.17 2.39
C ALA A 212 -2.20 -4.55 3.07
N LEU A 213 -1.14 -3.76 2.91
CA LEU A 213 0.15 -4.04 3.54
C LEU A 213 0.05 -3.92 5.07
N ASN A 214 -0.74 -2.99 5.59
CA ASN A 214 -0.98 -2.88 7.03
C ASN A 214 -1.67 -4.13 7.59
N MET A 215 -2.67 -4.65 6.87
CA MET A 215 -3.34 -5.90 7.23
C MET A 215 -2.36 -7.08 7.24
N GLN A 216 -1.51 -7.21 6.23
CA GLN A 216 -0.50 -8.27 6.12
C GLN A 216 0.50 -8.22 7.30
N ASN A 217 0.84 -7.02 7.76
CA ASN A 217 1.73 -6.79 8.90
C ASN A 217 0.98 -6.72 10.25
N LYS A 218 -0.30 -7.11 10.31
CA LYS A 218 -1.12 -7.14 11.53
C LYS A 218 -1.18 -5.78 12.24
N GLY A 219 -1.11 -4.69 11.49
CA GLY A 219 -1.11 -3.33 12.03
C GLY A 219 0.18 -2.90 12.72
N LYS A 220 1.27 -3.68 12.61
CA LYS A 220 2.54 -3.39 13.28
C LYS A 220 3.55 -2.85 12.29
N ALA A 221 4.17 -1.73 12.62
CA ALA A 221 5.30 -1.17 11.89
C ALA A 221 6.44 -0.84 12.85
N CYS A 222 7.67 -0.85 12.35
CA CYS A 222 8.88 -0.58 13.11
C CYS A 222 9.45 0.77 12.69
N LEU A 223 9.88 1.57 13.66
CA LEU A 223 10.61 2.81 13.46
C LEU A 223 12.01 2.67 14.05
N LEU A 224 13.00 3.25 13.37
CA LEU A 224 14.35 3.37 13.93
C LEU A 224 14.33 4.41 15.06
N LEU A 225 15.03 4.11 16.15
CA LEU A 225 15.24 5.09 17.21
C LEU A 225 16.18 6.20 16.72
N SER A 226 15.76 7.44 16.92
CA SER A 226 16.57 8.63 16.70
C SER A 226 16.48 9.48 17.96
N VAL A 227 17.37 9.18 18.91
CA VAL A 227 17.40 9.77 20.24
C VAL A 227 18.78 10.41 20.42
N PRO A 228 18.89 11.64 20.95
CA PRO A 228 20.18 12.26 21.20
C PRO A 228 20.96 11.48 22.29
N PRO A 229 22.30 11.46 22.25
CA PRO A 229 23.12 10.89 23.31
C PRO A 229 22.79 11.53 24.68
N GLY A 230 22.77 10.72 25.74
CA GLY A 230 22.53 11.19 27.11
C GLY A 230 21.05 11.42 27.47
N ALA A 231 20.10 11.04 26.60
CA ALA A 231 18.68 11.10 26.93
C ALA A 231 18.37 10.26 28.19
N VAL A 232 17.82 10.91 29.21
CA VAL A 232 17.35 10.27 30.44
C VAL A 232 15.88 9.92 30.26
N THR A 233 15.54 8.63 30.33
CA THR A 233 14.15 8.20 30.42
C THR A 233 13.76 8.04 31.89
N ALA A 234 12.47 8.08 32.21
CA ALA A 234 12.00 7.91 33.60
C ALA A 234 12.43 6.58 34.25
N GLY A 235 12.92 5.61 33.48
CA GLY A 235 13.48 4.33 33.95
C GLY A 235 15.01 4.24 33.94
N GLY A 236 15.74 5.34 33.68
CA GLY A 236 17.21 5.38 33.64
C GLY A 236 17.79 6.03 32.38
N HIS A 237 19.12 6.09 32.31
CA HIS A 237 19.84 6.61 31.14
C HIS A 237 19.68 5.67 29.94
N TYR A 238 19.29 6.22 28.79
CA TYR A 238 19.42 5.51 27.52
C TYR A 238 20.90 5.50 27.13
N CYS A 239 21.63 4.49 27.59
CA CYS A 239 23.02 4.27 27.22
C CYS A 239 23.06 3.71 25.80
N VAL A 240 23.30 4.59 24.84
CA VAL A 240 23.85 4.18 23.55
C VAL A 240 25.35 4.09 23.79
N HIS A 241 25.89 2.87 23.64
CA HIS A 241 27.26 2.40 23.95
C HIS A 241 27.40 1.66 25.28
#